data_AF-A0A0R3D0Z4-F1
#
_entry.id   AF-A0A0R3D0Z4-F1
#
_cell.length_a   1.000
_cell.length_b   1.000
_cell.length_c   1.000
_cell.angle_alpha   90.00
_cell.angle_beta   90.00
_cell.angle_gamma   90.00
#
_symmetry.space_group_name_H-M   'P 1'
#
loop_
_entity.id
_entity.type
_entity.pdbx_description
1 polymer ?
#
loop_
_entity_poly.entity_id
_entity_poly.type
_entity_poly.pdbx_seq_one_letter_code
_entity_poly.pdbx_strand_id
1 'polypeptide(L)' 'MSQSQLANAQVPARITLPVAAGQVGRLSQALMAMVLGVFVIGMVGFSHIDVVHNAAHDVRHSNAFPCH' A
#
# COMPACT_ATOMS: atom_id res chain seq x y z
N MET A 1 54.10 10.39 -23.86
CA MET A 1 52.82 11.13 -23.91
C MET A 1 51.84 10.44 -22.97
N SER A 2 51.36 11.18 -21.97
CA SER A 2 50.19 10.97 -21.08
C SER A 2 49.66 9.54 -20.89
N GLN A 3 49.69 8.90 -19.72
CA GLN A 3 49.23 9.38 -18.40
C GLN A 3 47.98 10.26 -18.50
N SER A 4 46.84 9.69 -18.93
CA SER A 4 45.52 10.29 -18.69
C SER A 4 44.35 9.34 -19.00
N GLN A 5 44.39 8.09 -18.52
CA GLN A 5 43.19 7.27 -18.35
C GLN A 5 42.77 7.26 -16.87
N LEU A 6 42.58 8.47 -16.33
CA LEU A 6 41.74 8.74 -15.17
C LEU A 6 40.64 9.70 -15.64
N ALA A 7 39.93 9.31 -16.71
CA ALA A 7 38.63 9.90 -17.01
C ALA A 7 37.65 9.29 -16.02
N ASN A 8 37.66 9.90 -14.84
CA ASN A 8 36.65 9.92 -13.81
C ASN A 8 35.25 9.85 -14.44
N ALA A 9 34.76 8.64 -14.68
CA ALA A 9 33.34 8.38 -14.88
C ALA A 9 32.67 8.51 -13.52
N GLN A 10 32.64 9.75 -13.02
CA GLN A 10 31.74 10.17 -11.97
C GLN A 10 30.34 10.03 -12.56
N VAL A 11 29.76 8.85 -12.42
CA VAL A 11 28.32 8.66 -12.54
C VAL A 11 27.70 9.74 -11.65
N PRO A 12 26.85 10.64 -12.17
CA PRO A 12 26.20 11.61 -11.30
C PRO A 12 25.41 10.81 -10.27
N ALA A 13 25.87 10.85 -9.01
CA ALA A 13 25.16 10.28 -7.89
C ALA A 13 23.74 10.84 -7.95
N ARG A 14 22.75 10.00 -8.27
CA ARG A 14 21.34 10.39 -8.16
C ARG A 14 21.08 10.55 -6.68
N ILE A 15 21.13 11.80 -6.22
CA ILE A 15 20.61 12.21 -4.93
C ILE A 15 19.09 12.06 -5.04
N THR A 16 18.56 10.93 -4.61
CA THR A 16 17.12 10.77 -4.41
C THR A 16 16.74 11.71 -3.27
N LEU A 17 16.11 12.83 -3.63
CA LEU A 17 15.72 13.89 -2.71
C LEU A 17 14.86 13.36 -1.56
N PRO A 18 14.90 14.00 -0.38
CA PRO A 18 14.13 13.53 0.78
C PRO A 18 12.64 13.54 0.44
N VAL A 19 11.97 12.39 0.62
CA VAL A 19 10.51 12.30 0.51
C VAL A 19 9.84 12.87 1.77
N ALA A 20 10.16 14.12 2.09
CA ALA A 20 9.64 14.86 3.24
C ALA A 20 8.43 15.73 2.88
N ALA A 21 7.89 15.63 1.67
CA ALA A 21 6.60 16.23 1.33
C ALA A 21 5.47 15.23 1.63
N GLY A 22 4.69 15.48 2.68
CA GLY A 22 3.40 14.82 2.89
C GLY A 22 3.30 13.83 4.06
N GLN A 23 4.08 13.97 5.14
CA GLN A 23 3.93 13.09 6.32
C GLN A 23 2.51 13.14 6.92
N VAL A 24 1.89 14.33 6.95
CA VAL A 24 0.47 14.52 7.30
C VAL A 24 -0.46 13.84 6.29
N GLY A 25 -0.12 13.90 4.99
CA GLY A 25 -0.89 13.23 3.93
C GLY A 25 -0.83 11.70 4.01
N ARG A 26 0.34 11.13 4.34
CA ARG A 26 0.51 9.70 4.56
C ARG A 26 -0.27 9.23 5.79
N LEU A 27 -0.22 10.00 6.87
CA LEU A 27 -0.98 9.70 8.08
C LEU A 27 -2.49 9.80 7.82
N SER A 28 -2.97 10.84 7.12
CA SER A 28 -4.39 10.98 6.82
C SER A 28 -4.90 9.87 5.88
N GLN A 29 -4.11 9.46 4.88
CA GLN A 29 -4.40 8.32 4.03
C GLN A 29 -4.47 7.01 4.83
N ALA A 30 -3.50 6.77 5.72
CA ALA A 30 -3.48 5.57 6.57
C ALA A 30 -4.66 5.53 7.55
N LEU A 31 -4.98 6.66 8.18
CA LEU A 31 -6.14 6.78 9.07
C LEU A 31 -7.44 6.54 8.30
N MET A 32 -7.58 7.10 7.10
CA MET A 32 -8.78 6.91 6.31
C MET A 32 -8.93 5.47 5.82
N ALA A 33 -7.82 4.82 5.45
CA ALA A 33 -7.82 3.40 5.14
C ALA A 33 -8.20 2.54 6.36
N MET A 34 -7.72 2.88 7.56
CA MET A 34 -8.11 2.17 8.78
C MET A 34 -9.60 2.37 9.12
N VAL A 35 -10.08 3.60 9.06
CA VAL A 35 -11.51 3.91 9.30
C VAL A 35 -12.38 3.17 8.30
N LEU A 36 -12.01 3.17 7.01
CA LEU A 36 -12.70 2.41 5.98
C LEU A 36 -12.70 0.90 6.28
N GLY A 37 -11.55 0.33 6.68
CA GLY A 37 -11.45 -1.07 7.04
C GLY A 37 -12.34 -1.46 8.21
N VAL A 38 -12.32 -0.66 9.29
CA VAL A 38 -13.20 -0.86 10.46
C VAL A 38 -14.67 -0.73 10.06
N PHE A 39 -15.01 0.25 9.22
CA PHE A 39 -16.37 0.45 8.73
C PHE A 39 -16.88 -0.76 7.93
N VAL A 40 -16.07 -1.29 7.00
CA VAL A 40 -16.44 -2.46 6.20
C VAL A 40 -16.64 -3.69 7.09
N ILE A 41 -15.73 -3.97 8.02
CA ILE A 41 -15.86 -5.09 8.96
C ILE A 41 -17.11 -4.92 9.83
N GLY A 42 -17.36 -3.72 10.34
CA GLY A 42 -18.52 -3.42 11.17
C GLY A 42 -19.84 -3.58 10.42
N MET A 43 -19.97 -2.98 9.24
CA MET A 43 -21.20 -3.03 8.44
C MET A 43 -21.50 -4.44 7.97
N VAL A 44 -20.52 -5.12 7.38
CA VAL A 44 -20.78 -6.41 6.73
C VAL A 44 -20.78 -7.55 7.76
N GLY A 45 -19.91 -7.50 8.76
CA GLY A 45 -19.80 -8.51 9.80
C GLY A 45 -20.97 -8.51 10.80
N PHE A 46 -21.60 -7.37 11.08
CA PHE A 46 -22.76 -7.27 11.99
C PHE A 46 -24.06 -6.87 11.27
N SER A 47 -24.10 -7.00 9.95
CA SER A 47 -25.29 -6.75 9.15
C SER A 47 -26.43 -7.66 9.60
N HIS A 48 -27.62 -7.09 9.82
CA HIS A 48 -28.88 -7.86 9.94
C HIS A 48 -29.40 -8.35 8.58
N ILE A 49 -28.81 -7.86 7.48
CA ILE A 49 -29.13 -8.29 6.13
C ILE A 49 -28.28 -9.53 5.84
N ASP A 50 -28.92 -10.71 5.90
CA ASP A 50 -28.27 -12.02 5.74
C ASP A 50 -27.44 -12.11 4.45
N VAL A 51 -27.92 -11.54 3.33
CA VAL A 51 -27.21 -11.59 2.05
C VAL A 51 -25.85 -10.88 2.11
N VAL A 52 -25.75 -9.76 2.83
CA VAL A 52 -24.51 -8.98 2.94
C VAL A 52 -23.50 -9.71 3.84
N HIS A 53 -23.97 -10.26 4.96
CA HIS A 53 -23.15 -11.04 5.88
C HIS A 53 -22.60 -12.31 5.21
N ASN A 54 -23.47 -13.07 4.54
CA ASN A 54 -23.10 -14.30 3.84
C ASN A 54 -22.10 -14.04 2.72
N ALA A 55 -22.27 -12.96 1.94
CA ALA A 55 -21.33 -12.59 0.89
C ALA A 55 -19.91 -12.31 1.44
N ALA A 56 -19.75 -11.68 2.61
CA ALA A 56 -18.42 -11.53 3.22
C ALA A 56 -17.81 -12.86 3.66
N HIS A 57 -18.63 -13.76 4.20
CA HIS A 57 -18.17 -15.10 4.56
C HIS A 57 -17.66 -15.86 3.33
N ASP A 58 -18.40 -15.81 2.23
CA ASP A 58 -18.03 -16.47 0.96
C ASP A 58 -16.73 -15.91 0.37
N VAL A 59 -16.53 -14.59 0.43
CA VAL A 59 -15.29 -13.93 -0.01
C VAL A 59 -14.10 -14.37 0.84
N ARG A 60 -14.26 -14.45 2.17
CA ARG A 60 -13.20 -14.94 3.07
C ARG A 60 -12.81 -16.39 2.76
N HIS A 61 -13.79 -17.24 2.47
CA HIS A 61 -13.54 -18.62 2.04
C HIS A 61 -12.83 -18.67 0.67
N SER A 62 -13.20 -17.79 -0.25
CA SER A 62 -12.57 -17.68 -1.58
C SER A 62 -11.15 -17.07 -1.55
N ASN A 63 -10.84 -16.28 -0.52
CA ASN A 63 -9.53 -15.64 -0.35
C ASN A 63 -8.47 -16.54 0.32
N ALA A 64 -8.84 -17.76 0.75
CA ALA A 64 -7.95 -18.72 1.43
C ALA A 64 -7.11 -19.62 0.49
N PHE A 65 -7.06 -19.35 -0.82
CA PHE A 65 -6.25 -19.99 -1.90
C PHE A 65 -6.62 -21.43 -2.34
N PRO A 66 -6.26 -21.88 -3.57
CA PRO A 66 -5.56 -21.18 -4.65
C PRO A 66 -6.43 -20.83 -5.87
N CYS A 67 -6.07 -19.72 -6.52
CA CYS A 67 -6.32 -19.52 -7.94
C CYS A 67 -5.57 -20.64 -8.67
N HIS A 68 -6.23 -21.38 -9.55
CA HIS A 68 -5.48 -21.97 -10.65
C HIS A 68 -4.89 -20.84 -11.51
#